data_AF-A0A3D4NCA7-F1
#
_entry.id   AF-A0A3D4NCA7-F1
#
_cell.length_a   1.000
_cell.length_b   1.000
_cell.length_c   1.000
_cell.angle_alpha   90.00
_cell.angle_beta   90.00
_cell.angle_gamma   90.00
#
_symmetry.space_group_name_H-M   'P 1'
#
loop_
_entity.id
_entity.type
_entity.pdbx_description
1 polymer ?
#
loop_
_entity_poly.entity_id
_entity_poly.type
_entity_poly.pdbx_seq_one_letter_code
_entity_poly.pdbx_strand_id
1 'polypeptide(L)'
;MIDLNSFSGRLLLQDFQEQKVFSSFLPGIAGLMGIPMWVFYVNCGQGIAGFCVESKNHPLMEYQCAQRAYQVAAQLGFRTFLKGMRDRET
;
A
#
# COMPACT_ATOMS: atom_id res chain seq x y z
N MET A 1 8.36 12.18 10.28
CA MET A 1 8.31 11.73 11.69
C MET A 1 7.00 10.96 11.89
N ILE A 2 7.01 9.79 12.53
CA ILE A 2 5.78 9.03 12.78
C ILE A 2 4.99 9.75 13.87
N ASP A 3 3.78 10.19 13.56
CA ASP A 3 2.91 10.82 14.54
C ASP A 3 2.09 9.74 15.28
N LEU A 4 2.50 9.47 16.51
CA LEU A 4 1.84 8.51 17.42
C LEU A 4 0.73 9.16 18.25
N ASN A 5 0.54 10.49 18.16
CA ASN A 5 -0.35 11.27 19.03
C ASN A 5 -1.64 11.71 18.34
N SER A 6 -2.00 11.15 17.18
CA SER A 6 -3.31 11.46 16.59
C SER A 6 -4.42 10.96 17.53
N PHE A 7 -5.31 11.87 17.97
CA PHE A 7 -6.48 11.58 18.80
C PHE A 7 -7.41 10.51 18.20
N SER A 8 -7.20 10.13 16.95
CA SER A 8 -8.01 9.18 16.19
C SER A 8 -7.55 7.72 16.25
N GLY A 9 -6.52 7.39 17.05
CA GLY A 9 -6.01 6.02 17.16
C GLY A 9 -5.38 5.49 15.86
N ARG A 10 -5.03 6.40 14.93
CA ARG A 10 -4.43 6.09 13.64
C ARG A 10 -2.95 6.43 13.66
N LEU A 11 -2.15 5.55 13.05
CA LEU A 11 -0.74 5.78 12.75
C LEU A 11 -0.63 6.53 11.43
N LEU A 12 0.06 7.67 11.43
CA LEU A 12 0.28 8.45 10.22
C LEU A 12 1.78 8.55 9.91
N LEU A 13 2.15 8.12 8.70
CA LEU A 13 3.50 8.31 8.17
C LEU A 13 3.51 9.54 7.26
N GLN A 14 4.03 10.65 7.78
CA GLN A 14 4.23 11.87 7.00
C GLN A 14 5.26 11.65 5.90
N ASP A 15 5.05 12.28 4.74
CA ASP A 15 5.92 12.23 3.58
C ASP A 15 6.32 10.80 3.22
N PHE A 16 5.34 9.90 3.20
CA PHE A 16 5.49 8.44 3.10
C PHE A 16 6.52 8.00 2.05
N GLN A 17 6.52 8.67 0.89
CA GLN A 17 7.41 8.38 -0.23
C GLN A 17 8.86 8.85 -0.03
N GLU A 18 9.09 9.85 0.81
CA GLU A 18 10.41 10.40 1.11
C GLU A 18 11.06 9.72 2.33
N GLN A 19 10.29 8.92 3.08
CA GLN A 19 10.81 8.17 4.21
C GLN A 19 11.78 7.07 3.76
N LYS A 20 12.61 6.62 4.72
CA LYS A 20 13.52 5.49 4.49
C LYS A 20 12.73 4.28 4.00
N VAL A 21 13.27 3.64 2.96
CA VAL A 21 12.66 2.49 2.32
C VAL A 21 12.38 1.37 3.35
N PHE A 22 11.15 0.89 3.41
CA PHE A 22 10.78 -0.25 4.24
C PHE A 22 9.84 -1.21 3.52
N SER A 23 9.88 -2.45 3.96
CA SER A 23 8.91 -3.48 3.60
C SER A 23 8.56 -4.33 4.81
N SER A 24 7.29 -4.67 4.99
CA SER A 24 6.86 -5.50 6.12
C SER A 24 5.56 -6.26 5.84
N PHE A 25 5.36 -7.35 6.57
CA PHE A 25 4.08 -8.06 6.65
C PHE A 25 3.25 -7.44 7.78
N LEU A 26 2.49 -6.39 7.45
CA LEU A 26 1.55 -5.79 8.39
C LEU A 26 0.20 -6.53 8.31
N PRO A 27 -0.55 -6.64 9.41
CA PRO A 27 -1.88 -7.25 9.38
C PRO A 27 -2.79 -6.57 8.35
N GLY A 28 -3.40 -7.35 7.47
CA GLY A 28 -4.39 -6.88 6.52
C GLY A 28 -5.79 -7.36 6.89
N ILE A 29 -6.79 -6.54 6.61
CA ILE A 29 -8.20 -6.87 6.78
C ILE A 29 -8.94 -6.40 5.52
N ALA A 30 -9.75 -7.28 4.92
CA ALA A 30 -10.51 -6.99 3.71
C ALA A 30 -12.03 -7.08 3.92
N GLY A 31 -12.75 -6.17 3.26
CA GLY A 31 -14.20 -6.16 3.20
C GLY A 31 -14.91 -5.80 4.50
N LEU A 32 -16.24 -5.70 4.43
CA LEU A 32 -17.09 -5.35 5.57
C LEU A 32 -17.09 -6.40 6.68
N MET A 33 -16.86 -7.68 6.32
CA MET A 33 -16.82 -8.79 7.27
C MET A 33 -15.48 -8.94 7.98
N GLY A 34 -14.47 -8.14 7.60
CA GLY A 34 -13.18 -8.16 8.25
C GLY A 34 -12.37 -9.43 7.99
N ILE A 35 -12.34 -9.91 6.74
CA ILE A 35 -11.59 -11.12 6.37
C ILE A 35 -10.10 -10.86 6.58
N PRO A 36 -9.39 -11.66 7.39
CA PRO A 36 -7.95 -11.49 7.58
C PRO A 36 -7.21 -11.77 6.28
N MET A 37 -6.20 -10.95 6.01
CA MET A 37 -5.40 -11.02 4.79
C MET A 37 -3.93 -11.10 5.14
N TRP A 38 -3.22 -11.93 4.39
CA TRP A 38 -1.78 -11.84 4.28
C TRP A 38 -1.45 -10.71 3.30
N VAL A 39 -0.74 -9.67 3.77
CA VAL A 39 -0.44 -8.49 2.97
C VAL A 39 1.02 -8.08 3.15
N PHE A 40 1.69 -7.85 2.03
CA PHE A 40 3.05 -7.34 1.97
C PHE A 40 3.03 -5.85 1.61
N TYR A 41 3.45 -5.03 2.58
CA TYR A 41 3.48 -3.57 2.45
C TYR A 41 4.89 -3.09 2.12
N VAL A 42 4.95 -2.02 1.33
CA VAL A 42 6.17 -1.25 1.03
C VAL A 42 5.86 0.23 1.17
N ASN A 43 6.87 1.05 1.41
CA ASN A 43 6.67 2.50 1.51
C ASN A 43 6.65 3.24 0.16
N CYS A 44 6.39 2.51 -0.94
CA CYS A 44 6.45 3.02 -2.29
C CYS A 44 5.14 2.82 -3.05
N GLY A 45 4.82 3.76 -3.95
CA GLY A 45 3.66 3.67 -4.83
C GLY A 45 2.36 3.64 -4.02
N GLN A 46 1.49 2.67 -4.30
CA GLN A 46 0.22 2.50 -3.58
C GLN A 46 0.34 1.75 -2.24
N GLY A 47 1.56 1.42 -1.80
CA GLY A 47 1.82 0.90 -0.47
C GLY A 47 1.66 -0.62 -0.28
N ILE A 48 0.90 -1.29 -1.16
CA ILE A 48 0.75 -2.76 -1.16
C ILE A 48 1.46 -3.33 -2.39
N ALA A 49 2.34 -4.30 -2.15
CA ALA A 49 3.13 -4.97 -3.20
C ALA A 49 2.83 -6.48 -3.34
N GLY A 50 1.89 -7.01 -2.54
CA GLY A 50 1.42 -8.40 -2.67
C GLY A 50 0.39 -8.71 -1.59
N PHE A 51 -0.61 -9.54 -1.90
CA PHE A 51 -1.61 -9.95 -0.91
C PHE A 51 -2.35 -11.24 -1.32
N CYS A 52 -2.88 -11.92 -0.30
CA CYS A 52 -3.75 -13.10 -0.43
C CYS A 52 -4.47 -13.37 0.90
N VAL A 53 -5.32 -14.39 0.93
CA VAL A 53 -6.03 -14.80 2.17
C VAL A 53 -5.13 -15.67 3.06
N GLU A 54 -4.33 -16.56 2.46
CA GLU A 54 -3.61 -17.60 3.21
C GLU A 54 -2.09 -17.40 3.25
N SER A 55 -1.42 -17.46 2.09
CA SER A 55 0.04 -17.42 2.01
C SER A 55 0.54 -17.02 0.62
N LYS A 56 1.82 -16.63 0.55
CA LYS A 56 2.52 -16.30 -0.70
C LYS A 56 2.42 -17.36 -1.81
N ASN A 57 2.09 -18.62 -1.48
CA ASN A 57 1.99 -19.73 -2.44
C ASN A 57 0.67 -19.74 -3.21
N HIS A 58 -0.36 -19.05 -2.72
CA HIS A 58 -1.66 -18.87 -3.38
C HIS A 58 -1.99 -17.38 -3.49
N PRO A 59 -1.19 -16.61 -4.28
CA PRO A 59 -1.33 -15.16 -4.33
C PRO A 59 -2.58 -14.73 -5.10
N LEU A 60 -3.32 -13.74 -4.56
CA LEU A 60 -4.25 -12.95 -5.38
C LEU A 60 -3.48 -11.91 -6.19
N MET A 61 -2.50 -11.28 -5.55
CA MET A 61 -1.46 -10.48 -6.21
C MET A 61 -0.11 -11.14 -5.95
N GLU A 62 0.65 -11.37 -7.03
CA GLU A 62 1.95 -12.04 -6.99
C GLU A 62 2.88 -11.39 -5.95
N TYR A 63 3.48 -12.21 -5.09
CA TYR A 63 4.47 -11.74 -4.14
C TYR A 63 5.79 -11.45 -4.84
N GLN A 64 6.28 -10.23 -4.66
CA GLN A 64 7.60 -9.80 -5.11
C GLN A 64 8.50 -9.57 -3.89
N CYS A 65 9.74 -10.07 -3.93
CA CYS A 65 10.73 -9.75 -2.90
C CYS A 65 10.95 -8.23 -2.79
N ALA A 66 11.29 -7.73 -1.59
CA ALA A 66 11.37 -6.31 -1.29
C ALA A 66 12.08 -5.46 -2.37
N GLN A 67 13.27 -5.88 -2.81
CA GLN A 67 14.03 -5.17 -3.85
C GLN A 67 13.26 -5.01 -5.16
N ARG A 68 12.55 -6.06 -5.60
CA ARG A 68 11.72 -6.01 -6.82
C ARG A 68 10.47 -5.18 -6.57
N ALA A 69 9.84 -5.37 -5.42
CA ALA A 69 8.65 -4.63 -5.00
C ALA A 69 8.87 -3.11 -5.05
N TYR A 70 10.01 -2.59 -4.59
CA TYR A 70 10.30 -1.16 -4.66
C TYR A 70 10.32 -0.60 -6.09
N GLN A 71 10.76 -1.41 -7.05
CA GLN A 71 10.82 -1.01 -8.47
C GLN A 71 9.44 -1.04 -9.12
N VAL A 72 8.62 -2.02 -8.76
CA VAL A 72 7.38 -2.32 -9.48
C VAL A 72 6.10 -1.88 -8.76
N ALA A 73 6.14 -1.49 -7.47
CA ALA A 73 4.93 -1.15 -6.70
C ALA A 73 4.13 0.04 -7.27
N ALA A 74 4.77 0.94 -8.02
CA ALA A 74 4.07 2.00 -8.75
C ALA A 74 3.38 1.48 -10.03
N GLN A 75 3.84 0.35 -10.56
CA GLN A 75 3.45 -0.22 -11.84
C GLN A 75 2.69 -1.54 -11.71
N LEU A 76 2.64 -2.19 -10.56
CA LEU A 76 1.92 -3.44 -10.35
C LEU A 76 1.11 -3.32 -9.06
N GLY A 77 -0.15 -3.74 -9.13
CA GLY A 77 -1.10 -3.61 -8.02
C GLY A 77 -2.19 -2.59 -8.32
N PHE A 78 -2.71 -1.99 -7.25
CA PHE A 78 -3.84 -1.07 -7.32
C PHE A 78 -3.53 0.16 -8.17
N ARG A 79 -4.55 0.67 -8.85
CA ARG A 79 -4.48 1.83 -9.73
C ARG A 79 -5.74 2.65 -9.59
N THR A 80 -5.54 3.96 -9.41
CA THR A 80 -6.64 4.92 -9.42
C THR A 80 -6.43 5.85 -10.60
N PHE A 81 -7.36 5.82 -11.54
CA PHE A 81 -7.37 6.74 -12.67
C PHE A 81 -8.33 7.87 -12.35
N LEU A 82 -7.84 9.10 -12.40
CA LEU A 82 -8.64 10.30 -12.18
C LEU A 82 -8.87 11.00 -13.52
N LYS A 83 -10.14 11.20 -13.87
CA LYS A 83 -10.52 12.06 -14.99
C LYS A 83 -10.83 13.45 -14.44
N GLY A 84 -9.94 14.40 -14.69
CA GLY A 84 -10.14 15.81 -14.33
C GLY A 84 -10.65 16.64 -15.51
N MET A 85 -11.37 17.71 -15.21
CA MET A 85 -11.61 18.82 -16.13
C MET A 85 -10.71 19.97 -15.68
N ARG A 86 -10.00 20.62 -16.62
CA ARG A 86 -9.43 21.94 -16.37
C ARG A 86 -10.43 22.95 -16.89
N ASP A 87 -10.79 23.93 -16.07
CA ASP A 87 -11.40 25.13 -16.60
C ASP A 87 -10.42 25.73 -17.61
N ARG A 88 -10.93 26.09 -18.80
CA ARG A 88 -10.13 26.84 -19.77
C ARG A 88 -9.95 28.23 -19.17
N GLU A 89 -8.72 28.57 -18.80
CA GLU A 89 -8.37 29.95 -18.46
C GLU A 89 -8.75 30.84 -19.66
N THR A 90 -9.68 31.77 -19.42
CA THR A 90 -9.88 32.96 -20.25
C THR A 90 -8.73 33.93 -20.06
#